data_AF-A0A3C0K9Z8-F1
#
_entry.id   AF-A0A3C0K9Z8-F1
#
_cell.length_a   1.000
_cell.length_b   1.000
_cell.length_c   1.000
_cell.angle_alpha   90.00
_cell.angle_beta   90.00
_cell.angle_gamma   90.00
#
_symmetry.space_group_name_H-M   'P 1'
#
loop_
_entity.id
_entity.type
_entity.pdbx_description
1 polymer ?
#
loop_
_entity_poly.entity_id
_entity_poly.type
_entity_poly.pdbx_seq_one_letter_code
_entity_poly.pdbx_strand_id
1 'polypeptide(L)' 'MPPSWLVPDWPAPAHVHALFTTREGGVSAAPFDTFNLGAYVRDEPA' A
#
# COMPACT_ATOMS: atom_id res chain seq x y z
N MET A 1 -1.57 2.51 -12.52
CA MET A 1 -1.20 2.31 -11.11
C MET A 1 -0.47 3.55 -10.62
N PRO A 2 -0.62 3.97 -9.36
CA PRO A 2 0.22 5.01 -8.79
C PRO A 2 1.70 4.67 -9.02
N PRO A 3 2.57 5.64 -9.35
CA PRO A 3 3.96 5.37 -9.72
C PRO A 3 4.78 4.69 -8.62
N SER A 4 4.32 4.74 -7.37
CA SER A 4 4.99 4.15 -6.22
C SER A 4 4.65 2.69 -5.95
N TRP A 5 3.61 2.12 -6.58
CA TRP A 5 3.21 0.75 -6.31
C TRP A 5 4.16 -0.25 -6.97
N LEU A 6 4.49 -1.31 -6.24
CA LEU A 6 5.41 -2.35 -6.69
C LEU A 6 4.63 -3.56 -7.19
N VAL A 7 5.07 -4.17 -8.28
CA VAL A 7 4.49 -5.41 -8.81
C VAL A 7 5.46 -6.56 -8.53
N PRO A 8 5.02 -7.68 -7.93
CA PRO A 8 5.88 -8.84 -7.70
C PRO A 8 6.40 -9.41 -9.03
N ASP A 9 7.72 -9.58 -9.12
CA ASP A 9 8.36 -10.26 -10.24
C ASP A 9 8.36 -11.77 -10.00
N TRP A 10 7.33 -12.44 -10.51
CA TRP A 10 7.15 -13.89 -10.42
C TRP A 10 6.29 -14.39 -11.60
N PRO A 11 6.34 -15.70 -11.93
CA PRO A 11 5.60 -16.25 -13.07
C PRO A 11 4.11 -16.46 -12.74
N ALA A 12 3.38 -15.38 -12.47
CA ALA A 12 1.94 -15.42 -12.24
C ALA A 12 1.18 -15.84 -13.51
N PRO A 13 0.10 -16.63 -13.40
CA PRO A 13 -0.84 -16.81 -14.51
C PRO A 13 -1.40 -15.47 -14.99
N ALA A 14 -1.68 -15.34 -16.29
CA ALA A 14 -2.07 -14.05 -16.91
C ALA A 14 -3.32 -13.38 -16.31
N HIS A 15 -4.19 -14.14 -15.64
CA HIS A 15 -5.42 -13.64 -15.00
C HIS A 15 -5.22 -13.31 -13.50
N VAL A 16 -4.02 -13.51 -12.96
CA VAL A 16 -3.68 -13.19 -11.58
C VAL A 16 -2.97 -11.83 -11.56
N HIS A 17 -3.52 -10.90 -10.80
CA HIS A 17 -2.92 -9.59 -10.56
C HIS A 17 -2.51 -9.49 -9.09
N ALA A 18 -1.33 -8.92 -8.85
CA ALA A 18 -0.81 -8.69 -7.52
C ALA A 18 -0.05 -7.35 -7.48
N LEU A 19 0.03 -6.75 -6.29
CA LEU A 19 0.75 -5.52 -6.04
C LEU A 19 1.19 -5.46 -4.58
N PHE A 20 2.22 -4.66 -4.30
CA PHE A 20 2.57 -4.18 -2.97
C PHE A 20 2.40 -2.66 -2.95
N THR A 21 1.75 -2.17 -1.91
CA THR A 21 1.69 -0.73 -1.65
C THR A 21 3.01 -0.25 -1.03
N THR A 22 3.26 1.05 -1.14
CA THR A 22 4.34 1.74 -0.41
C THR A 22 3.74 2.69 0.62
N ARG A 23 4.58 3.39 1.38
CA ARG A 23 4.14 4.43 2.33
C ARG A 23 3.68 5.73 1.67
N GLU A 24 3.92 5.91 0.38
CA GLU A 24 3.54 7.11 -0.38
C GLU A 24 2.07 7.12 -0.79
N GLY A 25 1.49 8.33 -0.88
CA GLY A 25 0.18 8.55 -1.50
C GLY A 25 -1.04 8.37 -0.58
N GLY A 26 -0.84 8.40 0.74
CA GLY A 26 -1.94 8.36 1.70
C GLY A 26 -2.14 9.67 2.45
N VAL A 27 -2.89 9.61 3.56
CA VAL A 27 -3.32 10.78 4.36
C VAL A 27 -2.95 10.71 5.84
N SER A 28 -2.45 9.56 6.30
CA SER A 28 -2.06 9.37 7.70
C SER A 28 -0.95 10.33 8.11
N ALA A 29 -0.96 10.75 9.36
CA ALA A 29 0.08 11.59 9.95
C ALA A 29 1.16 10.74 10.66
N ALA A 30 2.29 11.35 11.03
CA ALA A 30 3.30 10.69 11.83
C ALA A 30 2.71 10.13 13.15
N PRO A 31 3.10 8.91 13.58
CA PRO A 31 4.15 8.05 13.04
C PRO A 31 3.71 7.11 11.90
N PHE A 32 2.49 7.30 11.39
CA PHE A 32 1.85 6.45 10.38
C PHE A 32 1.82 7.09 8.99
N ASP A 33 2.66 8.08 8.71
CA ASP A 33 2.68 8.76 7.42
C ASP A 33 3.19 7.87 6.26
N THR A 34 2.67 7.98 5.03
CA THR A 34 1.39 8.63 4.65
C THR A 34 0.29 7.61 4.36
N PHE A 35 0.64 6.42 3.85
CA PHE A 35 -0.32 5.41 3.41
C PHE A 35 -0.34 4.18 4.34
N ASN A 36 -0.95 4.35 5.51
CA ASN A 36 -1.20 3.25 6.43
C ASN A 36 -2.54 2.57 6.12
N LEU A 37 -2.52 1.26 5.92
CA LEU A 37 -3.73 0.43 5.72
C LEU A 37 -4.08 -0.40 6.96
N GLY A 38 -3.28 -0.31 8.03
CA GLY A 38 -3.51 -1.06 9.26
C GLY A 38 -4.62 -0.44 10.09
N ALA A 39 -5.72 -1.16 10.30
CA ALA A 39 -6.88 -0.67 11.07
C ALA A 39 -6.70 -0.75 12.59
N TYR A 40 -5.77 -1.58 13.09
CA TYR A 40 -5.63 -1.88 14.53
C TYR A 40 -4.29 -1.43 15.10
N VAL A 41 -3.71 -0.37 14.55
CA VAL A 41 -2.40 0.18 14.97
C VAL A 41 -2.50 1.54 15.67
N ARG A 42 -3.71 2.00 15.99
CA ARG A 42 -4.01 3.30 16.62
C ARG A 42 -3.69 4.51 15.75
N ASP A 43 -3.78 4.35 14.44
CA ASP A 43 -3.86 5.48 13.52
C ASP A 43 -5.27 6.09 13.54
N GLU A 44 -5.37 7.34 13.12
CA GLU A 44 -6.67 8.00 12.99
C GLU A 44 -7.49 7.32 11.87
N PRO A 45 -8.79 7.05 12.09
CA PRO A 45 -9.66 6.53 11.04
C PRO A 45 -9.71 7.51 9.85
N ALA A 46 -9.62 6.96 8.64
CA ALA A 46 -9.76 7.72 7.39
C ALA A 46 -11.20 8.12 7.09
#